data_AF-A0AAE9JK99-F1
#
_entry.id   AF-A0AAE9JK99-F1
#
_cell.length_a   1.000
_cell.length_b   1.000
_cell.length_c   1.000
_cell.angle_alpha   90.00
_cell.angle_beta   90.00
_cell.angle_gamma   90.00
#
_symmetry.space_group_name_H-M   'P 1'
#
loop_
_entity.id
_entity.type
_entity.pdbx_description
1 polymer ?
#
loop_
_entity_poly.entity_id
_entity_poly.type
_entity_poly.pdbx_seq_one_letter_code
_entity_poly.pdbx_strand_id
1 'polypeptide(L)'
;MWKSLNVVDSNGSFTITENQFMTELGLRNLTRCACSVEVSNNENFVRLNLPTLRYFSSFFGNMSQVEMSILNVSSDFCMDIYEMRNFIANDNLYMKNVGEKFCDDKGMLCSGICKPPNGTWKQMHTDCQIFNGSLTFTAGDENEVKVLRSVIWIFGQLRIINTNLTKVDFLEDLRYITSLETSEAILVENNVDLVEFSIPNLKRVHTNQKTWLNLRENHKNLAKSVINQPNLCLPYADFNGETELHVTEIDGENCGELNNELS
;
A
#
# COMPACT_ATOMS: atom_id res chain seq x y z
N MET A 1 27.49 -8.38 -19.65
CA MET A 1 27.13 -8.65 -21.05
C MET A 1 25.62 -8.69 -21.10
N TRP A 2 24.96 -7.82 -21.88
CA TRP A 2 23.50 -7.69 -21.93
C TRP A 2 22.87 -9.00 -22.43
N LYS A 3 21.95 -9.61 -21.67
CA LYS A 3 21.29 -10.85 -22.07
C LYS A 3 19.93 -10.65 -22.75
N SER A 4 19.14 -9.62 -22.41
CA SER A 4 18.00 -9.18 -23.22
C SER A 4 17.45 -7.81 -22.77
N LEU A 5 16.89 -7.05 -23.70
CA LEU A 5 15.99 -5.91 -23.47
C LEU A 5 14.85 -6.07 -24.49
N ASN A 6 13.71 -6.58 -24.06
CA ASN A 6 12.52 -6.68 -24.91
C ASN A 6 11.57 -5.54 -24.54
N VAL A 7 11.41 -4.59 -25.45
CA VAL A 7 10.59 -3.39 -25.22
C VAL A 7 9.10 -3.76 -25.12
N VAL A 8 8.67 -4.81 -25.83
CA VAL A 8 7.44 -5.58 -25.61
C VAL A 8 7.70 -6.94 -26.27
N ASP A 9 7.69 -8.04 -25.53
CA ASP A 9 7.81 -9.38 -26.14
C ASP A 9 6.49 -9.83 -26.78
N SER A 10 6.47 -11.01 -27.41
CA SER A 10 5.26 -11.55 -28.05
C SER A 10 4.10 -11.79 -27.07
N ASN A 11 4.35 -11.72 -25.77
CA ASN A 11 3.38 -11.91 -24.69
C ASN A 11 2.90 -10.57 -24.11
N GLY A 12 3.32 -9.44 -24.69
CA GLY A 12 2.93 -8.13 -24.18
C GLY A 12 3.68 -7.75 -22.90
N SER A 13 4.88 -8.29 -22.66
CA SER A 13 5.68 -7.95 -21.47
C SER A 13 6.87 -7.05 -21.79
N PHE A 14 7.07 -6.02 -20.97
CA PHE A 14 8.31 -5.25 -20.91
C PHE A 14 9.21 -5.89 -19.85
N THR A 15 10.27 -6.59 -20.29
CA THR A 15 11.10 -7.41 -19.40
C THR A 15 12.56 -6.98 -19.46
N ILE A 16 13.15 -6.75 -18.28
CA ILE A 16 14.58 -6.47 -18.08
C ILE A 16 15.15 -7.43 -17.05
N THR A 17 16.09 -8.26 -17.49
CA THR A 17 16.70 -9.27 -16.63
C THR A 17 18.21 -9.36 -16.75
N GLU A 18 18.87 -9.73 -15.64
CA GLU A 18 20.31 -10.04 -15.59
C GLU A 18 21.23 -8.90 -16.10
N ASN A 19 20.85 -7.67 -15.82
CA ASN A 19 21.59 -6.48 -16.23
C ASN A 19 22.31 -5.82 -15.06
N GLN A 20 23.53 -6.30 -14.82
CA GLN A 20 24.37 -5.82 -13.73
C GLN A 20 24.85 -4.37 -13.88
N PHE A 21 24.71 -3.73 -15.03
CA PHE A 21 25.15 -2.32 -15.19
C PHE A 21 24.01 -1.31 -15.08
N MET A 22 22.77 -1.78 -15.09
CA MET A 22 21.61 -0.90 -15.11
C MET A 22 21.29 -0.40 -13.72
N THR A 23 21.18 0.92 -13.58
CA THR A 23 20.86 1.60 -12.32
C THR A 23 19.43 2.13 -12.27
N GLU A 24 18.80 2.38 -13.42
CA GLU A 24 17.42 2.83 -13.54
C GLU A 24 16.82 2.57 -14.93
N LEU A 25 15.48 2.59 -15.08
CA LEU A 25 14.82 2.55 -16.41
C LEU A 25 14.91 3.89 -17.12
N GLY A 26 14.58 4.98 -16.41
CA GLY A 26 14.74 6.35 -16.92
C GLY A 26 13.79 6.73 -18.07
N LEU A 27 12.68 6.01 -18.28
CA LEU A 27 11.69 6.31 -19.33
C LEU A 27 10.75 7.44 -18.89
N ARG A 28 11.31 8.63 -18.66
CA ARG A 28 10.65 9.77 -17.99
C ARG A 28 9.44 10.36 -18.69
N ASN A 29 9.28 10.09 -19.98
CA ASN A 29 8.15 10.58 -20.78
C ASN A 29 7.12 9.46 -21.07
N LEU A 30 7.34 8.25 -20.56
CA LEU A 30 6.41 7.14 -20.75
C LEU A 30 5.15 7.39 -19.92
N THR A 31 4.00 7.51 -20.58
CA THR A 31 2.72 7.80 -19.91
C THR A 31 1.79 6.60 -19.85
N ARG A 32 1.97 5.65 -20.78
CA ARG A 32 1.15 4.45 -20.94
C ARG A 32 2.05 3.24 -21.20
N CYS A 33 1.72 2.11 -20.59
CA CYS A 33 2.27 0.79 -20.88
C CYS A 33 1.10 -0.13 -21.23
N ALA A 34 1.06 -0.60 -22.47
CA ALA A 34 0.14 -1.66 -22.88
C ALA A 34 0.80 -3.02 -22.62
N CYS A 35 1.33 -3.21 -21.41
CA CYS A 35 2.27 -4.28 -21.12
C CYS A 35 2.28 -4.69 -19.65
N SER A 36 2.65 -5.94 -19.37
CA SER A 36 3.18 -6.33 -18.06
C SER A 36 4.61 -5.79 -17.90
N VAL A 37 5.06 -5.56 -16.66
CA VAL A 37 6.40 -5.04 -16.36
C VAL A 37 7.14 -6.04 -15.48
N GLU A 38 8.25 -6.56 -15.96
CA GLU A 38 9.12 -7.45 -15.19
C GLU A 38 10.54 -6.90 -15.14
N VAL A 39 11.04 -6.64 -13.92
CA VAL A 39 12.42 -6.24 -13.67
C VAL A 39 13.00 -7.22 -12.67
N SER A 40 13.90 -8.09 -13.11
CA SER A 40 14.46 -9.12 -12.23
C SER A 40 15.97 -9.33 -12.36
N ASN A 41 16.64 -9.67 -11.26
CA ASN A 41 18.07 -10.02 -11.24
C ASN A 41 18.98 -8.88 -11.77
N ASN A 42 18.71 -7.64 -11.35
CA ASN A 42 19.50 -6.45 -11.74
C ASN A 42 20.17 -5.85 -10.50
N GLU A 43 21.33 -6.38 -10.12
CA GLU A 43 21.99 -6.14 -8.82
C GLU A 43 22.31 -4.66 -8.51
N ASN A 44 22.51 -3.83 -9.54
CA ASN A 44 22.81 -2.39 -9.38
C ASN A 44 21.61 -1.48 -9.66
N PHE A 45 20.42 -2.04 -9.86
CA PHE A 45 19.20 -1.30 -10.16
C PHE A 45 18.60 -0.69 -8.90
N VAL A 46 18.48 0.64 -8.84
CA VAL A 46 18.12 1.38 -7.62
C VAL A 46 16.81 2.19 -7.72
N ARG A 47 16.25 2.39 -8.92
CA ARG A 47 14.99 3.12 -9.10
C ARG A 47 14.35 2.85 -10.47
N LEU A 48 13.03 3.01 -10.58
CA LEU A 48 12.33 2.94 -11.86
C LEU A 48 12.57 4.20 -12.70
N ASN A 49 12.31 5.39 -12.16
CA ASN A 49 12.40 6.67 -12.86
C ASN A 49 11.42 6.75 -14.06
N LEU A 50 10.15 6.45 -13.77
CA LEU A 50 8.93 6.47 -14.60
C LEU A 50 7.88 7.48 -14.08
N PRO A 51 8.23 8.75 -13.81
CA PRO A 51 7.37 9.72 -13.11
C PRO A 51 6.02 10.01 -13.77
N THR A 52 5.89 9.78 -15.08
CA THR A 52 4.67 10.08 -15.83
C THR A 52 3.80 8.86 -16.14
N LEU A 53 4.28 7.65 -15.81
CA LEU A 53 3.57 6.42 -16.15
C LEU A 53 2.36 6.25 -15.23
N ARG A 54 1.17 6.25 -15.82
CA ARG A 54 -0.11 6.23 -15.08
C ARG A 54 -1.20 5.40 -15.73
N TYR A 55 -0.99 4.95 -16.96
CA TYR A 55 -1.98 4.17 -17.71
C TYR A 55 -1.43 2.79 -18.04
N PHE A 56 -2.06 1.77 -17.51
CA PHE A 56 -1.82 0.38 -17.84
C PHE A 56 -2.99 -0.18 -18.63
N SER A 57 -2.69 -1.05 -19.58
CA SER A 57 -3.70 -1.80 -20.33
C SER A 57 -3.10 -3.10 -20.82
N SER A 58 -3.93 -4.12 -21.01
CA SER A 58 -3.48 -5.33 -21.66
C SER A 58 -3.19 -5.11 -23.14
N PHE A 59 -2.14 -5.74 -23.66
CA PHE A 59 -1.88 -5.85 -25.09
C PHE A 59 -2.97 -6.70 -25.79
N PHE A 60 -3.41 -7.77 -25.11
CA PHE A 60 -4.50 -8.63 -25.54
C PHE A 60 -5.78 -8.18 -24.84
N GLY A 61 -6.71 -7.55 -25.56
CA GLY A 61 -7.86 -6.81 -25.02
C GLY A 61 -8.84 -7.55 -24.08
N ASN A 62 -8.53 -8.78 -23.66
CA ASN A 62 -9.34 -9.61 -22.77
C ASN A 62 -8.85 -9.64 -21.32
N MET A 63 -7.62 -9.16 -21.00
CA MET A 63 -7.16 -9.12 -19.60
C MET A 63 -7.57 -7.81 -18.93
N SER A 64 -8.16 -7.91 -17.75
CA SER A 64 -8.57 -6.76 -16.93
C SER A 64 -7.40 -6.09 -16.21
N GLN A 65 -6.32 -6.83 -15.92
CA GLN A 65 -5.11 -6.29 -15.29
C GLN A 65 -3.83 -6.80 -15.96
N VAL A 66 -2.78 -5.98 -15.93
CA VAL A 66 -1.39 -6.37 -16.23
C VAL A 66 -0.59 -6.43 -14.94
N GLU A 67 0.44 -7.26 -14.90
CA GLU A 67 1.27 -7.46 -13.72
C GLU A 67 2.51 -6.56 -13.74
N MET A 68 2.91 -6.03 -12.59
CA MET A 68 4.23 -5.46 -12.34
C MET A 68 4.95 -6.26 -11.26
N SER A 69 6.19 -6.65 -11.57
CA SER A 69 7.06 -7.44 -10.70
C SER A 69 8.50 -6.91 -10.75
N ILE A 70 9.02 -6.51 -9.60
CA ILE A 70 10.37 -6.00 -9.37
C ILE A 70 10.99 -6.85 -8.25
N LEU A 71 11.99 -7.66 -8.59
CA LEU A 71 12.56 -8.68 -7.70
C LEU A 71 14.06 -8.87 -7.92
N ASN A 72 14.78 -9.27 -6.88
CA ASN A 72 16.24 -9.49 -6.93
C ASN A 72 16.99 -8.30 -7.56
N VAL A 73 16.65 -7.09 -7.10
CA VAL A 73 17.32 -5.83 -7.46
C VAL A 73 18.26 -5.41 -6.33
N SER A 74 18.93 -4.27 -6.47
CA SER A 74 19.82 -3.75 -5.43
C SER A 74 19.11 -3.60 -4.08
N SER A 75 19.81 -3.83 -2.96
CA SER A 75 19.33 -3.47 -1.62
C SER A 75 19.07 -1.97 -1.46
N ASP A 76 19.66 -1.15 -2.33
CA ASP A 76 19.45 0.29 -2.38
C ASP A 76 18.23 0.68 -3.23
N PHE A 77 17.57 -0.29 -3.88
CA PHE A 77 16.32 -0.04 -4.58
C PHE A 77 15.26 0.55 -3.64
N CYS A 78 14.62 1.60 -4.11
CA CYS A 78 13.50 2.21 -3.43
C CYS A 78 12.43 2.63 -4.45
N MET A 79 11.17 2.57 -4.02
CA MET A 79 10.04 3.03 -4.80
C MET A 79 9.82 4.52 -4.58
N ASP A 80 9.68 5.30 -5.64
CA ASP A 80 9.27 6.70 -5.55
C ASP A 80 7.76 6.77 -5.25
N ILE A 81 7.36 7.62 -4.31
CA ILE A 81 5.96 7.63 -3.88
C ILE A 81 5.01 8.24 -4.92
N TYR A 82 5.50 9.09 -5.82
CA TYR A 82 4.70 9.63 -6.92
C TYR A 82 4.47 8.57 -8.00
N GLU A 83 5.48 7.73 -8.24
CA GLU A 83 5.33 6.53 -9.07
C GLU A 83 4.31 5.58 -8.44
N MET A 84 4.47 5.24 -7.16
CA MET A 84 3.53 4.38 -6.43
C MET A 84 2.12 4.96 -6.43
N ARG A 85 1.95 6.27 -6.24
CA ARG A 85 0.65 6.94 -6.34
C ARG A 85 -0.02 6.69 -7.69
N ASN A 86 0.73 6.77 -8.79
CA ASN A 86 0.19 6.49 -10.12
C ASN A 86 -0.17 4.99 -10.27
N PHE A 87 0.63 4.10 -9.67
CA PHE A 87 0.47 2.66 -9.78
C PHE A 87 -0.71 2.14 -8.97
N ILE A 88 -0.79 2.45 -7.67
CA ILE A 88 -1.90 2.01 -6.81
C ILE A 88 -3.24 2.64 -7.22
N ALA A 89 -3.23 3.79 -7.88
CA ALA A 89 -4.45 4.41 -8.42
C ALA A 89 -4.94 3.76 -9.73
N ASN A 90 -4.15 2.90 -10.35
CA ASN A 90 -4.47 2.32 -11.66
C ASN A 90 -5.13 0.95 -11.53
N ASP A 91 -6.44 0.88 -11.76
CA ASP A 91 -7.24 -0.34 -11.61
C ASP A 91 -6.82 -1.48 -12.55
N ASN A 92 -6.09 -1.18 -13.63
CA ASN A 92 -5.57 -2.16 -14.59
C ASN A 92 -4.17 -2.68 -14.22
N LEU A 93 -3.60 -2.27 -13.08
CA LEU A 93 -2.29 -2.71 -12.65
C LEU A 93 -2.39 -3.54 -11.38
N TYR A 94 -1.90 -4.78 -11.46
CA TYR A 94 -1.62 -5.61 -10.30
C TYR A 94 -0.12 -5.55 -9.96
N MET A 95 0.19 -5.13 -8.73
CA MET A 95 1.56 -5.03 -8.22
C MET A 95 1.86 -6.27 -7.40
N LYS A 96 2.66 -7.20 -7.95
CA LYS A 96 2.99 -8.45 -7.28
C LYS A 96 4.17 -8.31 -6.32
N ASN A 97 5.25 -7.70 -6.80
CA ASN A 97 6.42 -7.34 -5.99
C ASN A 97 6.92 -5.99 -6.51
N VAL A 98 7.08 -5.01 -5.65
CA VAL A 98 7.46 -3.64 -6.07
C VAL A 98 8.54 -3.03 -5.16
N GLY A 99 9.36 -3.90 -4.58
CA GLY A 99 10.42 -3.55 -3.63
C GLY A 99 9.94 -3.51 -2.18
N GLU A 100 10.87 -3.17 -1.29
CA GLU A 100 10.69 -3.30 0.17
C GLU A 100 10.64 -1.95 0.89
N LYS A 101 11.00 -0.84 0.22
CA LYS A 101 11.06 0.50 0.83
C LYS A 101 10.73 1.62 -0.15
N PHE A 102 10.27 2.73 0.38
CA PHE A 102 10.14 3.99 -0.35
C PHE A 102 11.46 4.77 -0.37
N CYS A 103 11.63 5.64 -1.37
CA CYS A 103 12.78 6.52 -1.44
C CYS A 103 12.69 7.66 -0.42
N ASP A 104 13.85 8.12 0.05
CA ASP A 104 13.94 9.34 0.85
C ASP A 104 13.62 10.57 -0.01
N ASP A 105 12.40 11.09 0.11
CA ASP A 105 11.99 12.27 -0.63
C ASP A 105 12.56 13.56 -0.03
N LYS A 106 13.27 14.34 -0.85
CA LYS A 106 13.90 15.62 -0.44
C LYS A 106 12.99 16.86 -0.64
N GLY A 107 11.70 16.70 -0.92
CA GLY A 107 10.80 17.79 -1.31
C GLY A 107 9.36 17.66 -0.81
N MET A 108 8.64 18.79 -0.84
CA MET A 108 7.36 19.06 -0.15
C MET A 108 6.21 18.14 -0.57
N LEU A 109 6.21 16.98 0.07
CA LEU A 109 5.03 16.24 0.51
C LEU A 109 4.55 16.95 1.79
N CYS A 110 3.87 16.30 2.70
CA CYS A 110 4.02 16.75 4.08
C CYS A 110 5.48 16.48 4.49
N SER A 111 6.45 17.28 4.01
CA SER A 111 7.87 17.21 4.38
C SER A 111 8.03 17.85 5.76
N GLY A 112 7.35 17.23 6.71
CA GLY A 112 7.70 17.17 8.11
C GLY A 112 7.76 15.68 8.40
N ILE A 113 8.87 15.22 8.93
CA ILE A 113 8.96 13.92 9.54
C ILE A 113 7.92 13.91 10.69
N CYS A 114 6.81 13.19 10.55
CA CYS A 114 5.64 13.32 11.44
C CYS A 114 5.48 12.22 12.51
N LYS A 115 6.56 11.47 12.75
CA LYS A 115 7.19 11.55 14.06
C LYS A 115 8.58 12.08 13.81
N PRO A 116 8.99 13.30 14.28
CA PRO A 116 10.41 13.59 14.41
C PRO A 116 11.08 12.36 15.08
N PRO A 117 12.39 12.14 14.92
CA PRO A 117 13.12 11.13 15.71
C PRO A 117 12.80 11.16 17.23
N ASN A 118 12.12 12.23 17.70
CA ASN A 118 11.66 12.52 19.06
C ASN A 118 10.12 12.47 19.30
N GLY A 119 9.28 11.99 18.37
CA GLY A 119 7.93 11.52 18.70
C GLY A 119 6.78 12.54 18.92
N THR A 120 6.78 13.72 18.29
CA THR A 120 5.72 14.75 18.52
C THR A 120 4.89 15.08 17.28
N TRP A 121 3.56 14.99 17.41
CA TRP A 121 2.54 15.32 16.38
C TRP A 121 2.38 16.81 16.07
N LYS A 122 3.03 17.68 16.87
CA LYS A 122 2.87 19.15 16.85
C LYS A 122 3.21 19.86 15.54
N GLN A 123 3.80 19.15 14.58
CA GLN A 123 4.23 19.70 13.29
C GLN A 123 3.34 19.26 12.11
N MET A 124 2.31 18.45 12.35
CA MET A 124 1.38 18.02 11.30
C MET A 124 0.36 19.11 10.98
N HIS A 125 0.31 19.50 9.71
CA HIS A 125 -0.77 20.31 9.18
C HIS A 125 -2.01 19.45 8.92
N THR A 126 -3.18 19.98 9.23
CA THR A 126 -4.47 19.30 9.08
C THR A 126 -4.99 19.26 7.63
N ASP A 127 -4.23 19.80 6.67
CA ASP A 127 -4.52 19.76 5.24
C ASP A 127 -3.62 18.76 4.49
N CYS A 128 -2.88 17.93 5.23
CA CYS A 128 -2.00 16.91 4.67
C CYS A 128 -2.80 15.86 3.89
N GLN A 129 -2.54 15.72 2.59
CA GLN A 129 -3.20 14.73 1.73
C GLN A 129 -2.37 13.47 1.47
N ILE A 130 -1.04 13.57 1.56
CA ILE A 130 -0.11 12.47 1.29
C ILE A 130 0.80 12.30 2.50
N PHE A 131 0.74 11.13 3.12
CA PHE A 131 1.63 10.72 4.19
C PHE A 131 2.70 9.77 3.65
N ASN A 132 3.98 10.08 3.87
CA ASN A 132 5.10 9.19 3.56
C ASN A 132 5.78 8.78 4.87
N GLY A 133 5.72 7.48 5.19
CA GLY A 133 6.16 6.89 6.45
C GLY A 133 5.03 6.15 7.18
N SER A 134 5.38 5.59 8.35
CA SER A 134 4.43 4.88 9.21
C SER A 134 3.89 5.79 10.35
N LEU A 135 2.59 5.72 10.59
CA LEU A 135 1.83 6.40 11.64
C LEU A 135 1.61 5.46 12.81
N THR A 136 1.80 5.93 14.05
CA THR A 136 1.52 5.13 15.24
C THR A 136 0.92 5.98 16.34
N PHE A 137 -0.38 5.85 16.54
CA PHE A 137 -1.15 6.49 17.61
C PHE A 137 -1.19 5.58 18.83
N THR A 138 -0.80 6.14 19.97
CA THR A 138 -0.77 5.47 21.27
C THR A 138 -1.53 6.23 22.33
N ALA A 139 -1.63 5.67 23.54
CA ALA A 139 -2.17 6.36 24.71
C ALA A 139 -1.65 7.80 24.82
N GLY A 140 -2.55 8.78 24.81
CA GLY A 140 -2.22 10.21 24.88
C GLY A 140 -2.22 10.94 23.53
N ASP A 141 -2.26 10.22 22.40
CA ASP A 141 -2.29 10.78 21.05
C ASP A 141 -3.71 10.99 20.50
N GLU A 142 -4.76 10.68 21.27
CA GLU A 142 -6.15 10.61 20.78
C GLU A 142 -6.66 11.95 20.24
N ASN A 143 -6.15 13.08 20.75
CA ASN A 143 -6.51 14.41 20.27
C ASN A 143 -5.85 14.79 18.94
N GLU A 144 -4.85 14.02 18.52
CA GLU A 144 -4.04 14.27 17.32
C GLU A 144 -4.58 13.53 16.09
N VAL A 145 -5.47 12.53 16.26
CA VAL A 145 -6.03 11.73 15.15
C VAL A 145 -6.72 12.56 14.06
N LYS A 146 -7.17 13.76 14.40
CA LYS A 146 -7.77 14.73 13.45
C LYS A 146 -6.85 15.10 12.29
N VAL A 147 -5.54 14.92 12.42
CA VAL A 147 -4.56 15.16 11.33
C VAL A 147 -4.75 14.21 10.16
N LEU A 148 -5.45 13.08 10.36
CA LEU A 148 -5.71 12.10 9.32
C LEU A 148 -6.97 12.41 8.49
N ARG A 149 -7.78 13.40 8.89
CA ARG A 149 -9.06 13.69 8.23
C ARG A 149 -8.93 14.06 6.75
N SER A 150 -7.84 14.71 6.37
CA SER A 150 -7.55 15.11 4.99
C SER A 150 -6.64 14.12 4.25
N VAL A 151 -6.14 13.08 4.93
CA VAL A 151 -5.14 12.18 4.37
C VAL A 151 -5.81 11.26 3.37
N ILE A 152 -5.38 11.32 2.12
CA ILE A 152 -5.89 10.50 1.02
C ILE A 152 -4.98 9.29 0.77
N TRP A 153 -3.67 9.46 0.95
CA TRP A 153 -2.63 8.46 0.66
C TRP A 153 -1.75 8.25 1.88
N ILE A 154 -1.51 6.99 2.23
CA ILE A 154 -0.48 6.60 3.20
C ILE A 154 0.53 5.68 2.50
N PHE A 155 1.79 6.10 2.47
CA PHE A 155 2.92 5.31 2.01
C PHE A 155 3.72 4.84 3.23
N GLY A 156 3.19 3.82 3.90
CA GLY A 156 3.70 3.20 5.11
C GLY A 156 2.56 2.51 5.87
N GLN A 157 2.75 2.29 7.18
CA GLN A 157 1.78 1.61 8.02
C GLN A 157 0.92 2.60 8.82
N LEU A 158 -0.30 2.22 9.18
CA LEU A 158 -1.11 2.89 10.19
C LEU A 158 -1.31 1.98 11.40
N ARG A 159 -0.85 2.43 12.58
CA ARG A 159 -0.92 1.68 13.83
C ARG A 159 -1.72 2.45 14.87
N ILE A 160 -2.75 1.83 15.46
CA ILE A 160 -3.57 2.39 16.53
C ILE A 160 -3.49 1.42 17.70
N ILE A 161 -2.75 1.78 18.75
CA ILE A 161 -2.32 0.83 19.78
C ILE A 161 -2.53 1.41 21.17
N ASN A 162 -3.16 0.67 22.10
CA ASN A 162 -3.30 1.11 23.49
C ASN A 162 -3.98 2.49 23.64
N THR A 163 -4.91 2.87 22.76
CA THR A 163 -5.61 4.15 22.85
C THR A 163 -6.91 4.02 23.65
N ASN A 164 -7.40 5.14 24.17
CA ASN A 164 -8.73 5.24 24.77
C ASN A 164 -9.80 5.70 23.76
N LEU A 165 -9.53 5.54 22.46
CA LEU A 165 -10.50 5.85 21.41
C LEU A 165 -11.68 4.88 21.54
N THR A 166 -12.90 5.40 21.46
CA THR A 166 -14.10 4.56 21.36
C THR A 166 -14.48 4.26 19.92
N LYS A 167 -13.99 5.07 18.97
CA LYS A 167 -14.25 4.95 17.54
C LYS A 167 -13.09 5.45 16.70
N VAL A 168 -12.92 4.85 15.52
CA VAL A 168 -12.10 5.37 14.42
C VAL A 168 -13.05 5.79 13.30
N ASP A 169 -13.37 7.07 13.25
CA ASP A 169 -14.26 7.71 12.27
C ASP A 169 -13.60 8.91 11.56
N PHE A 170 -12.28 9.09 11.77
CA PHE A 170 -11.51 10.23 11.26
C PHE A 170 -10.72 9.91 9.97
N LEU A 171 -10.92 8.74 9.37
CA LEU A 171 -10.25 8.27 8.15
C LEU A 171 -11.12 8.46 6.90
N GLU A 172 -11.97 9.50 6.90
CA GLU A 172 -12.98 9.72 5.86
C GLU A 172 -12.36 9.90 4.47
N ASP A 173 -11.27 10.66 4.32
CA ASP A 173 -10.65 10.91 3.02
C ASP A 173 -9.66 9.83 2.56
N LEU A 174 -9.32 8.86 3.43
CA LEU A 174 -8.33 7.84 3.15
C LEU A 174 -8.82 6.92 2.04
N ARG A 175 -8.06 6.85 0.94
CA ARG A 175 -8.40 6.04 -0.24
C ARG A 175 -7.37 4.97 -0.55
N TYR A 176 -6.10 5.24 -0.23
CA TYR A 176 -5.00 4.38 -0.64
C TYR A 176 -4.00 4.24 0.50
N ILE A 177 -3.59 3.00 0.75
CA ILE A 177 -2.52 2.70 1.70
C ILE A 177 -1.58 1.65 1.11
N THR A 178 -0.29 1.93 1.18
CA THR A 178 0.77 1.07 0.67
C THR A 178 1.82 0.86 1.76
N SER A 179 2.04 -0.38 2.20
CA SER A 179 3.14 -0.75 3.08
C SER A 179 4.10 -1.70 2.36
N LEU A 180 5.33 -1.25 2.07
CA LEU A 180 6.33 -2.10 1.40
C LEU A 180 7.18 -2.91 2.38
N GLU A 181 7.20 -2.51 3.65
CA GLU A 181 7.89 -3.28 4.69
C GLU A 181 7.14 -4.58 4.99
N THR A 182 7.82 -5.56 5.59
CA THR A 182 7.24 -6.85 5.99
C THR A 182 6.28 -6.69 7.18
N SER A 183 5.11 -6.10 6.92
CA SER A 183 4.14 -5.65 7.92
C SER A 183 2.76 -5.47 7.29
N GLU A 184 1.71 -5.53 8.11
CA GLU A 184 0.37 -5.20 7.66
C GLU A 184 0.26 -3.71 7.30
N ALA A 185 -0.66 -3.34 6.42
CA ALA A 185 -0.91 -1.93 6.11
C ALA A 185 -1.51 -1.20 7.31
N ILE A 186 -2.40 -1.88 8.05
CA ILE A 186 -3.07 -1.36 9.24
C ILE A 186 -3.01 -2.37 10.38
N LEU A 187 -2.56 -1.91 11.54
CA LEU A 187 -2.60 -2.66 12.81
C LEU A 187 -3.44 -1.90 13.83
N VAL A 188 -4.45 -2.57 14.38
CA VAL A 188 -5.28 -2.08 15.49
C VAL A 188 -5.12 -3.05 16.64
N GLU A 189 -4.48 -2.62 17.73
CA GLU A 189 -4.02 -3.53 18.79
C GLU A 189 -4.31 -2.98 20.20
N ASN A 190 -4.87 -3.82 21.06
CA ASN A 190 -5.06 -3.54 22.49
C ASN A 190 -5.79 -2.21 22.79
N ASN A 191 -6.81 -1.87 21.99
CA ASN A 191 -7.71 -0.73 22.26
C ASN A 191 -8.98 -1.25 22.92
N VAL A 192 -8.97 -1.29 24.26
CA VAL A 192 -10.03 -1.94 25.06
C VAL A 192 -11.37 -1.20 25.06
N ASP A 193 -11.38 0.08 24.70
CA ASP A 193 -12.60 0.90 24.61
C ASP A 193 -13.09 1.08 23.16
N LEU A 194 -12.31 0.65 22.16
CA LEU A 194 -12.57 0.88 20.75
C LEU A 194 -13.63 -0.08 20.22
N VAL A 195 -14.84 0.41 19.96
CA VAL A 195 -15.98 -0.42 19.54
C VAL A 195 -16.34 -0.28 18.07
N GLU A 196 -15.84 0.76 17.40
CA GLU A 196 -16.18 1.09 16.02
C GLU A 196 -14.92 1.46 15.22
N PHE A 197 -14.81 0.94 14.00
CA PHE A 197 -13.69 1.23 13.09
C PHE A 197 -14.20 1.37 11.67
N SER A 198 -13.91 2.49 11.00
CA SER A 198 -14.37 2.74 9.63
C SER A 198 -13.32 3.44 8.77
N ILE A 199 -13.26 3.02 7.50
CA ILE A 199 -12.50 3.68 6.43
C ILE A 199 -13.41 3.73 5.19
N PRO A 200 -14.36 4.67 5.15
CA PRO A 200 -15.50 4.59 4.23
C PRO A 200 -15.13 4.75 2.75
N ASN A 201 -14.03 5.45 2.45
CA ASN A 201 -13.60 5.72 1.07
C ASN A 201 -12.37 4.91 0.64
N LEU A 202 -12.03 3.84 1.36
CA LEU A 202 -10.91 2.97 0.99
C LEU A 202 -11.14 2.37 -0.40
N LYS A 203 -10.18 2.58 -1.30
CA LYS A 203 -10.23 2.06 -2.68
C LYS A 203 -9.32 0.88 -2.87
N ARG A 204 -8.05 1.02 -2.49
CA ARG A 204 -7.03 -0.02 -2.71
C ARG A 204 -5.99 -0.01 -1.61
N VAL A 205 -5.52 -1.21 -1.30
CA VAL A 205 -4.44 -1.47 -0.35
C VAL A 205 -3.36 -2.25 -1.08
N HIS A 206 -2.10 -1.99 -0.74
CA HIS A 206 -0.99 -2.85 -1.13
C HIS A 206 -0.09 -3.09 0.07
N THR A 207 0.22 -4.36 0.33
CA THR A 207 1.26 -4.76 1.27
C THR A 207 2.01 -5.97 0.72
N ASN A 208 3.27 -6.14 1.12
CA ASN A 208 4.02 -7.37 0.86
C ASN A 208 3.58 -8.55 1.76
N GLN A 209 2.55 -8.37 2.60
CA GLN A 209 1.94 -9.40 3.44
C GLN A 209 0.56 -9.83 2.91
N LYS A 210 0.14 -11.06 3.25
CA LYS A 210 -1.24 -11.49 2.99
C LYS A 210 -2.22 -10.71 3.87
N THR A 211 -1.89 -10.50 5.15
CA THR A 211 -2.74 -9.72 6.06
C THR A 211 -2.49 -8.23 5.86
N TRP A 212 -3.53 -7.49 5.47
CA TRP A 212 -3.42 -6.03 5.29
C TRP A 212 -4.00 -5.25 6.46
N LEU A 213 -5.05 -5.77 7.10
CA LEU A 213 -5.68 -5.22 8.29
C LEU A 213 -5.67 -6.29 9.37
N ASN A 214 -4.97 -6.02 10.46
CA ASN A 214 -4.89 -6.93 11.61
C ASN A 214 -5.51 -6.25 12.84
N LEU A 215 -6.58 -6.84 13.37
CA LEU A 215 -7.20 -6.44 14.62
C LEU A 215 -6.92 -7.49 15.67
N ARG A 216 -6.24 -7.14 16.76
CA ARG A 216 -5.99 -8.07 17.86
C ARG A 216 -6.10 -7.44 19.23
N GLU A 217 -6.62 -8.20 20.20
CA GLU A 217 -6.72 -7.81 21.61
C GLU A 217 -7.57 -6.52 21.84
N ASN A 218 -8.49 -6.20 20.94
CA ASN A 218 -9.36 -5.02 21.08
C ASN A 218 -10.68 -5.34 21.79
N HIS A 219 -11.51 -4.32 22.02
CA HIS A 219 -12.86 -4.54 22.54
C HIS A 219 -13.65 -5.52 21.64
N LYS A 220 -14.34 -6.50 22.26
CA LYS A 220 -15.10 -7.57 21.56
C LYS A 220 -16.14 -7.11 20.53
N ASN A 221 -16.63 -5.87 20.64
CA ASN A 221 -17.59 -5.31 19.69
C ASN A 221 -16.93 -4.76 18.42
N LEU A 222 -15.62 -4.50 18.44
CA LEU A 222 -14.89 -4.00 17.28
C LEU A 222 -14.95 -4.98 16.11
N ALA A 223 -14.80 -6.27 16.40
CA ALA A 223 -14.91 -7.34 15.40
C ALA A 223 -16.23 -7.24 14.63
N LYS A 224 -17.36 -7.05 15.33
CA LYS A 224 -18.69 -6.87 14.71
C LYS A 224 -18.75 -5.63 13.84
N SER A 225 -18.12 -4.53 14.26
CA SER A 225 -18.02 -3.32 13.44
C SER A 225 -17.31 -3.60 12.11
N VAL A 226 -16.21 -4.35 12.13
CA VAL A 226 -15.43 -4.67 10.92
C VAL A 226 -16.13 -5.70 10.04
N ILE A 227 -16.68 -6.77 10.61
CA ILE A 227 -17.38 -7.83 9.88
C ILE A 227 -18.54 -7.27 9.05
N ASN A 228 -19.28 -6.30 9.60
CA ASN A 228 -20.41 -5.66 8.91
C ASN A 228 -20.00 -4.69 7.78
N GLN A 229 -18.70 -4.53 7.51
CA GLN A 229 -18.17 -3.66 6.45
C GLN A 229 -17.46 -4.52 5.39
N PRO A 230 -18.13 -4.87 4.27
CA PRO A 230 -17.53 -5.73 3.23
C PRO A 230 -16.22 -5.20 2.65
N ASN A 231 -16.06 -3.88 2.54
CA ASN A 231 -14.82 -3.23 2.07
C ASN A 231 -13.63 -3.41 3.03
N LEU A 232 -13.89 -3.80 4.28
CA LEU A 232 -12.86 -4.10 5.27
C LEU A 232 -12.72 -5.60 5.50
N CYS A 233 -13.83 -6.35 5.55
CA CYS A 233 -13.82 -7.75 5.95
C CYS A 233 -13.53 -8.73 4.82
N LEU A 234 -14.06 -8.47 3.62
CA LEU A 234 -13.86 -9.38 2.49
C LEU A 234 -12.44 -9.27 1.93
N PRO A 235 -11.87 -10.38 1.44
CA PRO A 235 -10.54 -10.37 0.86
C PRO A 235 -10.49 -9.54 -0.43
N TYR A 236 -9.36 -8.86 -0.65
CA TYR A 236 -9.00 -8.39 -1.98
C TYR A 236 -8.51 -9.58 -2.79
N ALA A 237 -9.23 -9.93 -3.84
CA ALA A 237 -8.85 -11.01 -4.74
C ALA A 237 -8.12 -10.51 -5.99
N ASP A 238 -7.44 -11.42 -6.68
CA ASP A 238 -6.93 -11.17 -8.02
C ASP A 238 -8.07 -10.91 -9.02
N PHE A 239 -7.70 -10.53 -10.24
CA PHE A 239 -8.68 -10.16 -11.27
C PHE A 239 -9.59 -11.31 -11.73
N ASN A 240 -9.21 -12.57 -11.47
CA ASN A 240 -10.04 -13.74 -11.74
C ASN A 240 -10.95 -14.08 -10.55
N GLY A 241 -10.73 -13.48 -9.38
CA GLY A 241 -11.37 -13.87 -8.13
C GLY A 241 -10.89 -15.24 -7.61
N GLU A 242 -9.77 -15.74 -8.11
CA GLU A 242 -9.25 -17.09 -7.83
C GLU A 242 -8.29 -17.11 -6.65
N THR A 243 -7.53 -16.02 -6.46
CA THR A 243 -6.53 -15.90 -5.39
C THR A 243 -6.85 -14.74 -4.47
N GLU A 244 -6.91 -14.98 -3.17
CA GLU A 244 -6.93 -13.92 -2.15
C GLU A 244 -5.54 -13.28 -2.05
N LEU A 245 -5.44 -12.02 -2.46
CA LEU A 245 -4.22 -11.22 -2.40
C LEU A 245 -4.01 -10.64 -1.01
N HIS A 246 -5.06 -10.06 -0.45
CA HIS A 246 -5.02 -9.44 0.87
C HIS A 246 -6.25 -9.80 1.70
N VAL A 247 -6.04 -10.17 2.95
CA VAL A 247 -7.08 -10.57 3.90
C VAL A 247 -7.06 -9.70 5.16
N THR A 248 -8.20 -9.62 5.82
CA THR A 248 -8.33 -9.02 7.14
C THR A 248 -8.35 -10.12 8.19
N GLU A 249 -7.54 -9.96 9.23
CA GLU A 249 -7.49 -10.89 10.36
C GLU A 249 -8.01 -10.22 11.64
N ILE A 250 -8.82 -10.96 12.39
CA ILE A 250 -9.38 -10.57 13.69
C ILE A 250 -8.99 -11.65 14.69
N ASP A 251 -8.15 -11.29 15.66
CA ASP A 251 -7.63 -12.19 16.71
C ASP A 251 -7.03 -13.50 16.16
N GLY A 252 -6.44 -13.43 14.96
CA GLY A 252 -5.82 -14.57 14.26
C GLY A 252 -6.75 -15.35 13.33
N GLU A 253 -8.01 -14.95 13.20
CA GLU A 253 -8.99 -15.58 12.32
C GLU A 253 -9.29 -14.72 11.08
N ASN A 254 -9.52 -15.36 9.93
CA ASN A 254 -9.86 -14.65 8.68
C ASN A 254 -11.27 -14.05 8.78
N CYS A 255 -11.39 -12.74 8.58
CA CYS A 255 -12.67 -12.04 8.67
C CYS A 255 -13.72 -12.56 7.68
N GLY A 256 -13.32 -12.92 6.46
CA GLY A 256 -14.21 -13.47 5.45
C GLY A 256 -14.86 -14.79 5.86
N GLU A 257 -14.14 -15.61 6.64
CA GLU A 257 -14.66 -16.86 7.20
C GLU A 257 -15.66 -16.58 8.34
N LEU A 258 -15.29 -15.68 9.27
CA LEU A 258 -16.16 -15.21 10.35
C LEU A 258 -17.50 -14.62 9.86
N ASN A 259 -17.47 -13.91 8.73
CA ASN A 259 -18.66 -13.32 8.13
C ASN A 259 -19.65 -14.40 7.65
N ASN A 260 -19.15 -15.52 7.13
CA ASN A 260 -19.99 -16.63 6.65
C ASN A 260 -20.64 -17.44 7.80
N GLU A 261 -20.04 -17.42 8.99
CA GLU A 261 -20.62 -18.08 10.17
C GLU A 261 -21.74 -17.26 10.83
N LEU A 262 -21.81 -15.97 10.55
CA LEU A 262 -22.79 -15.03 11.11
C LEU A 262 -24.00 -14.77 10.18
N SER A 263 -23.96 -15.28 8.94
CA SER A 263 -25.01 -15.17 7.91
C SER A 263 -25.92 -16.39 7.86
#